data_AF-A0A8C9RWT4-F1
#
_entry.id   AF-A0A8C9RWT4-F1
#
_cell.length_a   1.000
_cell.length_b   1.000
_cell.length_c   1.000
_cell.angle_alpha   90.00
_cell.angle_beta   90.00
_cell.angle_gamma   90.00
#
_symmetry.space_group_name_H-M   'P 1'
#
loop_
_entity.id
_entity.type
_entity.pdbx_description
1 polymer ?
#
loop_
_entity_poly.entity_id
_entity_poly.type
_entity_poly.pdbx_seq_one_letter_code
_entity_poly.pdbx_strand_id
1 'polypeptide(L)'
;MWKEGGGDREREREMCKGGWTGREREKEKEWRAVSLGFRAAGGKSRTHLAHSFSQSGKGPSLRTREMEIEKEMKKVTLGHEIGAGAPCLKCQEKCEGFELHFWRKICRNCKCGLEDHDVQLTSEESRKVGRLFEDTKYTSLLGKLKKDGVPTYRGNMVTVTSVAPAKKDVGVKSVTYEWAPPVSNQSLAVRYIEMLPKEKQPVAGTEGATYRKRQLAKQLPEHDQDPSKCHELSPAEVKQMRQYVKKYKEEALGVGDVKLPEEVMSQAQAGGMGGPGAGERASAVVVPTVGTAGGPAAPGAQSTPADGPTYSCHRCQQPMERGDPAVYAERAGYDSLWHPACFVCCVCSELLVDMIYFWKKGQPYCGRHYGESEKPRCSGCDELIFSSEYTQAEGLDWHLKHFCCFDCDRVLAGETYVMEKEKPVCKPCYMENHAVHCASCQEPVDPEAQRVTYGGHSWHAEPRCFRCSCCSKCLVGERFMAVQDSLFCSVECRKKTTTT
;
A
#
# COMPACT_ATOMS: atom_id res chain seq x y z
N MET A 1 11.59 -28.23 -29.36
CA MET A 1 11.75 -28.33 -30.83
C MET A 1 11.19 -27.07 -31.47
N TRP A 2 11.99 -26.00 -31.54
CA TRP A 2 11.78 -24.87 -32.45
C TRP A 2 13.15 -24.52 -33.03
N LYS A 3 13.22 -24.51 -34.36
CA LYS A 3 14.42 -24.50 -35.20
C LYS A 3 15.05 -23.12 -35.30
N GLU A 4 16.36 -23.14 -35.45
CA GLU A 4 17.23 -22.02 -35.82
C GLU A 4 16.84 -21.39 -37.17
N GLY A 5 16.98 -20.06 -37.24
CA GLY A 5 17.11 -19.28 -38.46
C GLY A 5 18.17 -18.21 -38.23
N GLY A 6 19.42 -18.54 -38.54
CA GLY A 6 20.55 -17.61 -38.53
C GLY A 6 20.61 -16.81 -39.82
N GLY A 7 20.96 -15.52 -39.69
CA GLY A 7 21.32 -14.65 -40.80
C GLY A 7 20.95 -13.20 -40.52
N ASP A 8 21.83 -12.47 -39.82
CA ASP A 8 22.42 -11.19 -40.25
C ASP A 8 23.25 -10.58 -39.08
N ARG A 9 24.34 -11.24 -38.69
CA ARG A 9 25.25 -10.78 -37.62
C ARG A 9 26.46 -10.06 -38.21
N GLU A 10 26.28 -8.97 -38.96
CA GLU A 10 27.43 -8.10 -39.29
C GLU A 10 27.08 -6.65 -39.68
N ARG A 11 25.96 -6.10 -39.17
CA ARG A 11 25.63 -4.67 -39.36
C ARG A 11 25.07 -3.94 -38.12
N GLU A 12 25.09 -4.58 -36.95
CA GLU A 12 24.65 -3.96 -35.68
C GLU A 12 25.79 -3.71 -34.67
N ARG A 13 27.05 -3.89 -35.09
CA ARG A 13 28.25 -3.70 -34.23
C ARG A 13 28.86 -2.29 -34.28
N GLU A 14 28.18 -1.30 -34.88
CA GLU A 14 28.61 0.10 -34.90
C GLU A 14 27.50 1.08 -34.47
N MET A 15 26.89 0.84 -33.30
CA MET A 15 25.95 1.81 -32.70
C MET A 15 26.05 1.91 -31.17
N CYS A 16 27.21 1.56 -30.60
CA CYS A 16 27.50 1.70 -29.17
C CYS A 16 28.78 2.52 -28.93
N LYS A 17 28.80 3.76 -29.45
CA LYS A 17 29.65 4.85 -28.96
C LYS A 17 28.87 6.16 -29.13
N GLY A 18 28.25 6.63 -28.06
CA GLY A 18 27.53 7.90 -28.07
C GLY A 18 26.91 8.18 -26.72
N GLY A 19 27.59 8.98 -25.90
CA GLY A 19 26.95 9.68 -24.80
C GLY A 19 25.79 10.53 -25.32
N TRP A 20 24.88 10.88 -24.41
CA TRP A 20 23.64 11.61 -24.66
C TRP A 20 23.84 12.72 -25.71
N THR A 21 23.20 12.57 -26.87
CA THR A 21 23.31 13.56 -27.93
C THR A 21 22.45 14.78 -27.59
N GLY A 22 22.92 15.99 -27.91
CA GLY A 22 22.24 17.25 -27.59
C GLY A 22 20.78 17.35 -28.08
N ARG A 23 20.36 16.48 -29.02
CA ARG A 23 19.01 16.39 -29.57
C ARG A 23 17.98 15.82 -28.58
N GLU A 24 18.39 15.03 -27.58
CA GLU A 24 17.50 14.48 -26.55
C GLU A 24 17.22 15.51 -25.44
N ARG A 25 18.20 16.37 -25.15
CA ARG A 25 18.06 17.52 -24.22
C ARG A 25 17.17 18.63 -24.80
N GLU A 26 17.02 18.67 -26.13
CA GLU A 26 16.14 19.59 -26.85
C GLU A 26 14.68 19.12 -26.83
N LYS A 27 14.43 17.80 -26.86
CA LYS A 27 13.09 17.21 -26.66
C LYS A 27 12.55 17.41 -25.25
N GLU A 28 13.42 17.41 -24.22
CA GLU A 28 13.04 17.77 -22.85
C GLU A 28 12.63 19.27 -22.74
N LYS A 29 13.28 20.14 -23.52
CA LYS A 29 12.92 21.57 -23.60
C LYS A 29 11.65 21.81 -24.42
N GLU A 30 11.43 21.06 -25.51
CA GLU A 30 10.16 21.07 -26.27
C GLU A 30 9.00 20.57 -25.41
N TRP A 31 9.20 19.53 -24.58
CA TRP A 31 8.17 19.06 -23.63
C TRP A 31 7.83 20.13 -22.59
N ARG A 32 8.83 20.86 -22.07
CA ARG A 32 8.61 22.02 -21.18
C ARG A 32 7.90 23.19 -21.88
N ALA A 33 8.13 23.39 -23.18
CA ALA A 33 7.45 24.44 -23.96
C ALA A 33 6.01 24.07 -24.35
N VAL A 34 5.69 22.79 -24.55
CA VAL A 34 4.31 22.31 -24.78
C VAL A 34 3.47 22.33 -23.49
N SER A 35 4.13 22.24 -22.32
CA SER A 35 3.50 22.38 -21.00
C SER A 35 3.13 23.83 -20.65
N LEU A 36 3.68 24.81 -21.37
CA LEU A 36 3.41 26.25 -21.25
C LEU A 36 2.91 26.76 -22.60
N GLY A 37 1.68 26.38 -22.96
CA GLY A 37 1.13 26.71 -24.27
C GLY A 37 0.91 28.21 -24.48
N PHE A 38 1.60 28.82 -25.45
CA PHE A 38 0.98 29.81 -26.33
C PHE A 38 1.62 29.79 -27.74
N ARG A 39 0.73 29.74 -28.73
CA ARG A 39 1.00 29.67 -30.18
C ARG A 39 1.77 30.88 -30.69
N ALA A 40 2.82 30.64 -31.48
CA ALA A 40 3.36 31.62 -32.41
C ALA A 40 2.89 31.28 -33.84
N ALA A 41 1.93 32.03 -34.35
CA ALA A 41 1.66 32.11 -35.79
C ALA A 41 2.08 33.50 -36.26
N GLY A 42 3.05 33.56 -37.17
CA GLY A 42 3.59 34.80 -37.72
C GLY A 42 2.81 35.34 -38.93
N GLY A 43 2.89 36.66 -39.09
CA GLY A 43 3.02 37.32 -40.39
C GLY A 43 1.76 37.94 -41.04
N LYS A 44 1.64 39.29 -40.99
CA LYS A 44 1.84 40.24 -42.12
C LYS A 44 1.08 41.58 -41.95
N SER A 45 1.88 42.65 -41.93
CA SER A 45 1.74 43.99 -42.52
C SER A 45 0.39 44.73 -42.75
N ARG A 46 0.40 45.96 -42.20
CA ARG A 46 0.09 47.30 -42.77
C ARG A 46 -1.36 47.76 -43.06
N THR A 47 -1.73 48.79 -42.27
CA THR A 47 -2.38 50.09 -42.62
C THR A 47 -3.74 50.12 -43.33
N HIS A 48 -4.77 50.71 -42.70
CA HIS A 48 -5.21 52.11 -42.93
C HIS A 48 -6.39 52.51 -42.00
N LEU A 49 -6.54 53.84 -41.86
CA LEU A 49 -7.45 54.61 -41.01
C LEU A 49 -8.96 54.43 -41.24
N ALA A 50 -9.68 54.62 -40.12
CA ALA A 50 -10.96 55.35 -39.92
C ALA A 50 -12.25 54.87 -40.61
N HIS A 51 -13.27 54.52 -39.81
CA HIS A 51 -14.42 55.41 -39.58
C HIS A 51 -15.30 54.93 -38.40
N SER A 52 -15.97 55.94 -37.84
CA SER A 52 -16.88 56.05 -36.70
C SER A 52 -18.01 55.01 -36.63
N PHE A 53 -18.38 54.59 -35.41
CA PHE A 53 -19.79 54.61 -34.97
C PHE A 53 -19.88 54.55 -33.43
N SER A 54 -20.63 55.52 -32.88
CA SER A 54 -21.07 55.61 -31.49
C SER A 54 -22.25 54.65 -31.28
N GLN A 55 -22.26 53.88 -30.18
CA GLN A 55 -23.42 53.75 -29.29
C GLN A 55 -23.13 52.90 -28.04
N SER A 56 -23.43 53.52 -26.90
CA SER A 56 -23.86 52.98 -25.60
C SER A 56 -23.93 51.46 -25.37
N GLY A 57 -23.17 51.01 -24.36
CA GLY A 57 -23.38 49.73 -23.67
C GLY A 57 -22.32 49.51 -22.60
N LYS A 58 -22.57 49.97 -21.36
CA LYS A 58 -21.71 49.66 -20.20
C LYS A 58 -21.95 48.21 -19.75
N GLY A 59 -21.31 47.26 -20.44
CA GLY A 59 -21.05 45.91 -19.92
C GLY A 59 -19.73 45.90 -19.13
N PRO A 60 -19.52 44.98 -18.16
CA PRO A 60 -18.26 44.91 -17.44
C PRO A 60 -17.12 44.58 -18.41
N SER A 61 -16.02 45.31 -18.28
CA SER A 61 -14.80 45.19 -19.08
C SER A 61 -14.28 43.74 -19.16
N LEU A 62 -13.83 43.31 -20.34
CA LEU A 62 -13.20 42.00 -20.55
C LEU A 62 -11.95 41.78 -19.66
N ARG A 63 -11.33 42.85 -19.13
CA ARG A 63 -10.24 42.76 -18.14
C ARG A 63 -10.66 42.28 -16.75
N THR A 64 -11.93 42.42 -16.37
CA THR A 64 -12.41 41.89 -15.08
C THR A 64 -12.69 40.38 -15.14
N ARG A 65 -12.89 39.80 -16.34
CA ARG A 65 -13.00 38.34 -16.50
C ARG A 65 -11.63 37.65 -16.51
N GLU A 66 -10.59 38.30 -17.02
CA GLU A 66 -9.22 37.73 -17.00
C GLU A 66 -8.65 37.66 -15.57
N MET A 67 -8.92 38.66 -14.71
CA MET A 67 -8.48 38.64 -13.31
C MET A 67 -9.34 37.76 -12.37
N GLU A 68 -10.56 37.38 -12.77
CA GLU A 68 -11.37 36.40 -12.04
C GLU A 68 -11.04 34.94 -12.42
N ILE A 69 -10.51 34.70 -13.62
CA ILE A 69 -10.06 33.37 -14.06
C ILE A 69 -8.70 33.00 -13.43
N GLU A 70 -7.81 33.98 -13.19
CA GLU A 70 -6.53 33.74 -12.51
C GLU A 70 -6.68 33.42 -11.01
N LYS A 71 -7.82 33.78 -10.40
CA LYS A 71 -8.08 33.54 -8.97
C LYS A 71 -8.69 32.16 -8.67
N GLU A 72 -9.13 31.44 -9.70
CA GLU A 72 -9.72 30.10 -9.64
C GLU A 72 -8.79 28.99 -10.19
N MET A 73 -7.53 29.31 -10.52
CA MET A 73 -6.49 28.29 -10.57
C MET A 73 -6.02 28.01 -9.15
N LYS A 74 -6.74 27.14 -8.43
CA LYS A 74 -6.15 26.43 -7.29
C LYS A 74 -4.79 25.96 -7.73
N LYS A 75 -3.75 26.33 -6.98
CA LYS A 75 -2.39 25.80 -7.15
C LYS A 75 -2.53 24.28 -7.23
N VAL A 76 -2.53 23.73 -8.44
CA VAL A 76 -2.63 22.28 -8.66
C VAL A 76 -1.28 21.78 -8.19
N THR A 77 -1.20 21.37 -6.93
CA THR A 77 -0.09 20.58 -6.43
C THR A 77 -0.05 19.35 -7.32
N LEU A 78 0.96 19.28 -8.18
CA LEU A 78 1.18 18.10 -9.00
C LEU A 78 1.34 16.92 -8.03
N GLY A 79 0.73 15.77 -8.31
CA GLY A 79 0.72 14.63 -7.37
C GLY A 79 2.11 14.21 -6.86
N HIS A 80 3.18 14.56 -7.58
CA HIS A 80 4.57 14.34 -7.19
C HIS A 80 5.13 15.28 -6.11
N GLU A 81 4.41 16.34 -5.73
CA GLU A 81 4.80 17.26 -4.66
C GLU A 81 4.18 16.90 -3.30
N ILE A 82 3.23 15.95 -3.27
CA ILE A 82 2.55 15.53 -2.04
C ILE A 82 3.58 14.85 -1.12
N GLY A 83 3.86 15.49 0.02
CA GLY A 83 4.79 14.97 1.01
C GLY A 83 6.26 15.18 0.71
N ALA A 84 6.61 15.98 -0.30
CA ALA A 84 8.00 16.28 -0.62
C ALA A 84 8.79 16.74 0.63
N GLY A 85 9.95 16.12 0.87
CA GLY A 85 10.80 16.38 2.02
C GLY A 85 10.42 15.62 3.30
N ALA A 86 9.33 14.84 3.32
CA ALA A 86 8.92 14.11 4.52
C ALA A 86 9.95 13.05 4.95
N PRO A 87 10.30 12.96 6.26
CA PRO A 87 11.31 12.03 6.72
C PRO A 87 10.84 10.59 6.55
N CYS A 88 11.78 9.71 6.18
CA CYS A 88 11.49 8.29 6.06
C CYS A 88 11.50 7.63 7.44
N LEU A 89 10.41 6.98 7.82
CA LEU A 89 10.26 6.26 9.09
C LEU A 89 11.12 4.98 9.14
N LYS A 90 11.44 4.40 7.97
CA LYS A 90 12.33 3.23 7.85
C LYS A 90 13.81 3.62 7.77
N CYS A 91 14.14 4.57 6.89
CA CYS A 91 15.52 4.93 6.58
C CYS A 91 16.08 6.04 7.48
N GLN A 92 15.21 6.76 8.19
CA GLN A 92 15.58 7.88 9.06
C GLN A 92 16.50 8.86 8.33
N GLU A 93 17.68 9.14 8.88
CA GLU A 93 18.68 10.07 8.33
C GLU A 93 19.30 9.60 6.99
N LYS A 94 19.15 8.32 6.61
CA LYS A 94 19.66 7.81 5.33
C LYS A 94 18.81 8.24 4.12
N CYS A 95 17.68 8.90 4.37
CA CYS A 95 16.84 9.47 3.32
C CYS A 95 16.81 10.99 3.45
N GLU A 96 17.14 11.70 2.39
CA GLU A 96 17.15 13.17 2.33
C GLU A 96 15.74 13.81 2.35
N GLY A 97 14.72 13.03 2.70
CA GLY A 97 13.30 13.37 2.57
C GLY A 97 12.62 12.69 1.39
N PHE A 98 11.29 12.63 1.44
CA PHE A 98 10.48 12.00 0.41
C PHE A 98 10.55 12.77 -0.91
N GLU A 99 10.72 12.06 -2.01
CA GLU A 99 10.51 12.61 -3.35
C GLU A 99 9.79 11.54 -4.17
N LEU A 100 8.57 11.80 -4.63
CA LEU A 100 7.79 10.77 -5.31
C LEU A 100 8.39 10.43 -6.69
N HIS A 101 8.58 9.15 -6.97
CA HIS A 101 8.92 8.69 -8.31
C HIS A 101 7.72 8.86 -9.26
N PHE A 102 7.97 9.24 -10.52
CA PHE A 102 6.91 9.74 -11.40
C PHE A 102 5.77 8.73 -11.68
N TRP A 103 6.07 7.43 -11.72
CA TRP A 103 5.07 6.35 -11.78
C TRP A 103 5.18 5.33 -10.64
N ARG A 104 6.39 5.01 -10.17
CA ARG A 104 6.58 4.17 -8.99
C ARG A 104 6.07 4.92 -7.75
N LYS A 105 5.17 4.33 -6.95
CA LYS A 105 4.64 4.98 -5.73
C LYS A 105 5.62 4.88 -4.56
N ILE A 106 6.88 5.16 -4.84
CA ILE A 106 8.01 5.05 -3.92
C ILE A 106 8.82 6.34 -3.93
N CYS A 107 9.59 6.54 -2.87
CA CYS A 107 10.56 7.60 -2.76
C CYS A 107 11.73 7.39 -3.75
N ARG A 108 12.13 8.42 -4.49
CA ARG A 108 13.33 8.38 -5.34
C ARG A 108 14.61 8.26 -4.54
N ASN A 109 14.63 8.80 -3.31
CA ASN A 109 15.82 8.84 -2.46
C ASN A 109 16.08 7.51 -1.76
N CYS A 110 15.07 6.93 -1.12
CA CYS A 110 15.23 5.69 -0.32
C CYS A 110 14.49 4.46 -0.87
N LYS A 111 13.69 4.62 -1.93
CA LYS A 111 12.88 3.55 -2.55
C LYS A 111 11.82 2.91 -1.65
N CYS A 112 11.56 3.49 -0.46
CA CYS A 112 10.45 3.09 0.40
C CYS A 112 9.12 3.64 -0.13
N GLY A 113 8.00 2.99 0.21
CA GLY A 113 6.66 3.42 -0.20
C GLY A 113 6.26 4.75 0.45
N LEU A 114 5.26 5.42 -0.10
CA LEU A 114 4.72 6.68 0.48
C LEU A 114 4.33 6.51 1.96
N GLU A 115 3.81 5.34 2.34
CA GLU A 115 3.38 5.00 3.69
C GLU A 115 4.54 4.83 4.70
N ASP A 116 5.77 4.72 4.20
CA ASP A 116 6.99 4.64 5.00
C ASP A 116 7.60 6.03 5.27
N HIS A 117 6.94 7.09 4.84
CA HIS A 117 7.33 8.47 5.09
C HIS A 117 6.31 9.18 5.99
N ASP A 118 6.80 10.07 6.86
CA ASP A 118 5.95 10.94 7.69
C ASP A 118 5.39 12.09 6.85
N VAL A 119 4.66 11.74 5.79
CA VAL A 119 3.99 12.71 4.96
C VAL A 119 2.87 13.31 5.78
N GLN A 120 3.04 14.57 6.16
CA GLN A 120 2.00 15.39 6.79
C GLN A 120 0.89 15.63 5.77
N LEU A 121 -0.01 14.65 5.67
CA LEU A 121 -1.22 14.76 4.88
C LEU A 121 -2.09 15.85 5.53
N THR A 122 -2.24 16.98 4.84
CA THR A 122 -3.19 18.01 5.27
C THR A 122 -4.64 17.49 5.11
N SER A 123 -5.66 18.32 5.40
CA SER A 123 -7.12 18.02 5.45
C SER A 123 -7.80 17.22 4.31
N GLU A 124 -7.01 16.66 3.40
CA GLU A 124 -7.33 15.78 2.28
C GLU A 124 -7.73 14.35 2.70
N GLU A 125 -7.30 13.85 3.86
CA GLU A 125 -7.58 12.47 4.34
C GLU A 125 -9.08 12.18 4.47
N SER A 126 -9.86 13.15 4.94
CA SER A 126 -11.33 13.06 5.00
C SER A 126 -11.97 13.01 3.61
N ARG A 127 -11.35 13.58 2.57
CA ARG A 127 -11.89 13.55 1.20
C ARG A 127 -11.74 12.16 0.58
N LYS A 128 -10.69 11.42 0.96
CA LYS A 128 -10.41 10.04 0.48
C LYS A 128 -11.55 9.09 0.84
N VAL A 129 -11.92 9.08 2.11
CA VAL A 129 -13.05 8.28 2.62
C VAL A 129 -14.39 8.83 2.14
N GLY A 130 -14.49 10.14 1.90
CA GLY A 130 -15.71 10.77 1.40
C GLY A 130 -16.24 10.13 0.12
N ARG A 131 -15.36 9.92 -0.87
CA ARG A 131 -15.71 9.26 -2.13
C ARG A 131 -16.08 7.80 -1.99
N LEU A 132 -15.57 7.12 -0.98
CA LEU A 132 -15.90 5.72 -0.71
C LEU A 132 -17.39 5.56 -0.37
N PHE A 133 -17.98 6.51 0.35
CA PHE A 133 -19.38 6.47 0.77
C PHE A 133 -20.36 7.17 -0.17
N GLU A 134 -19.87 7.92 -1.16
CA GLU A 134 -20.72 8.47 -2.23
C GLU A 134 -21.52 7.35 -2.92
N ASP A 135 -22.79 7.64 -3.17
CA ASP A 135 -23.77 6.72 -3.78
C ASP A 135 -23.96 5.41 -3.01
N THR A 136 -23.65 5.40 -1.71
CA THR A 136 -23.91 4.27 -0.81
C THR A 136 -24.95 4.62 0.25
N LYS A 137 -25.43 3.62 0.99
CA LYS A 137 -26.28 3.83 2.17
C LYS A 137 -25.55 4.55 3.33
N TYR A 138 -24.23 4.67 3.27
CA TYR A 138 -23.40 5.35 4.28
C TYR A 138 -23.19 6.84 4.00
N THR A 139 -23.92 7.42 3.04
CA THR A 139 -23.87 8.86 2.72
C THR A 139 -24.16 9.76 3.92
N SER A 140 -24.87 9.27 4.94
CA SER A 140 -25.09 9.97 6.22
C SER A 140 -23.82 10.19 7.05
N LEU A 141 -22.75 9.43 6.80
CA LEU A 141 -21.43 9.61 7.42
C LEU A 141 -20.61 10.74 6.76
N LEU A 142 -21.13 11.35 5.70
CA LEU A 142 -20.50 12.46 5.00
C LEU A 142 -20.89 13.81 5.63
N GLY A 143 -19.95 14.74 5.66
CA GLY A 143 -20.20 16.14 5.99
C GLY A 143 -20.84 16.90 4.83
N LYS A 144 -21.46 18.05 5.12
CA LYS A 144 -21.99 18.96 4.08
C LYS A 144 -20.89 19.28 3.06
N LEU A 145 -21.20 19.19 1.76
CA LEU A 145 -20.26 19.53 0.70
C LEU A 145 -19.71 20.95 0.92
N LYS A 146 -18.38 21.08 0.89
CA LYS A 146 -17.72 22.39 0.80
C LYS A 146 -17.89 22.95 -0.62
N LYS A 147 -17.59 24.24 -0.82
CA LYS A 147 -17.65 24.94 -2.14
C LYS A 147 -16.98 24.18 -3.29
N ASP A 148 -16.01 23.31 -2.98
CA ASP A 148 -15.23 22.51 -3.92
C ASP A 148 -15.97 21.33 -4.57
N GLY A 149 -17.21 21.05 -4.20
CA GLY A 149 -17.99 19.95 -4.78
C GLY A 149 -17.59 18.54 -4.34
N VAL A 150 -16.59 18.38 -3.45
CA VAL A 150 -16.17 17.05 -2.95
C VAL A 150 -16.68 16.84 -1.52
N PRO A 151 -17.46 15.77 -1.27
CA PRO A 151 -17.84 15.30 0.06
C PRO A 151 -16.62 15.03 0.95
N THR A 152 -16.69 15.52 2.19
CA THR A 152 -15.68 15.23 3.21
C THR A 152 -16.26 14.23 4.20
N TYR A 153 -15.57 13.11 4.43
CA TYR A 153 -15.90 12.19 5.52
C TYR A 153 -15.90 12.94 6.85
N ARG A 154 -17.00 12.84 7.59
CA ARG A 154 -17.14 13.47 8.89
C ARG A 154 -16.54 12.53 9.93
N GLY A 155 -15.21 12.49 10.00
CA GLY A 155 -14.54 11.84 11.12
C GLY A 155 -15.03 12.51 12.42
N ASN A 156 -15.60 11.72 13.33
CA ASN A 156 -16.06 12.26 14.61
C ASN A 156 -14.84 12.54 15.50
N MET A 157 -14.31 13.75 15.41
CA MET A 157 -13.31 14.21 16.36
C MET A 157 -13.98 14.39 17.73
N VAL A 158 -13.47 13.74 18.76
CA VAL A 158 -14.05 13.77 20.11
C VAL A 158 -13.02 14.31 21.07
N THR A 159 -13.36 15.39 21.77
CA THR A 159 -12.54 15.91 22.89
C THR A 159 -13.22 15.53 24.19
N VAL A 160 -12.55 14.69 24.98
CA VAL A 160 -13.01 14.27 26.30
C VAL A 160 -12.30 15.11 27.35
N THR A 161 -13.08 15.78 28.18
CA THR A 161 -12.57 16.57 29.30
C THR A 161 -12.82 15.81 30.59
N SER A 162 -11.77 15.29 31.21
CA SER A 162 -11.88 14.65 32.53
C SER A 162 -11.96 15.73 33.61
N VAL A 163 -13.06 15.74 34.37
CA VAL A 163 -13.22 16.60 35.55
C VAL A 163 -12.76 15.78 36.75
N ALA A 164 -11.56 16.04 37.26
CA ALA A 164 -11.13 15.45 38.51
C ALA A 164 -11.99 16.01 39.66
N PRO A 165 -12.46 15.19 40.63
CA PRO A 165 -13.18 15.68 41.79
C PRO A 165 -12.28 16.66 42.54
N ALA A 166 -12.81 17.87 42.76
CA ALA A 166 -12.12 19.04 43.26
C ALA A 166 -11.22 18.76 44.47
N LYS A 167 -9.94 18.52 44.22
CA LYS A 167 -8.85 18.89 45.12
C LYS A 167 -8.15 20.07 44.47
N LYS A 168 -8.04 21.18 45.22
CA LYS A 168 -7.42 22.43 44.75
C LYS A 168 -6.07 22.11 44.07
N ASP A 169 -5.87 22.66 42.87
CA ASP A 169 -4.69 22.51 41.99
C ASP A 169 -4.48 21.20 41.22
N VAL A 170 -5.52 20.65 40.58
CA VAL A 170 -5.33 19.68 39.48
C VAL A 170 -5.92 20.23 38.19
N GLY A 171 -5.04 20.56 37.23
CA GLY A 171 -5.42 21.05 35.91
C GLY A 171 -6.34 20.07 35.17
N VAL A 172 -7.34 20.63 34.47
CA VAL A 172 -8.26 19.87 33.62
C VAL A 172 -7.47 19.18 32.52
N LYS A 173 -7.48 17.84 32.50
CA LYS A 173 -6.87 17.05 31.41
C LYS A 173 -7.92 16.81 30.34
N SER A 174 -7.75 17.45 29.18
CA SER A 174 -8.51 17.18 27.96
C SER A 174 -7.71 16.24 27.05
N VAL A 175 -8.39 15.26 26.47
CA VAL A 175 -7.84 14.33 25.47
C VAL A 175 -8.65 14.49 24.20
N THR A 176 -7.99 14.76 23.08
CA THR A 176 -8.64 14.88 21.77
C THR A 176 -8.30 13.66 20.93
N TYR A 177 -9.33 12.95 20.47
CA TYR A 177 -9.21 11.85 19.51
C TYR A 177 -9.47 12.39 18.10
N GLU A 178 -8.56 12.12 17.17
CA GLU A 178 -8.70 12.50 15.75
C GLU A 178 -9.82 11.73 15.03
N TRP A 179 -10.24 10.60 15.59
CA TRP A 179 -11.39 9.82 15.12
C TRP A 179 -12.04 9.04 16.25
N ALA A 180 -13.36 8.87 16.17
CA ALA A 180 -14.17 8.03 17.02
C ALA A 180 -15.29 7.37 16.20
N PRO A 181 -15.77 6.18 16.59
CA PRO A 181 -16.85 5.51 15.88
C PRO A 181 -18.15 6.34 15.92
N PRO A 182 -18.99 6.26 14.87
CA PRO A 182 -20.27 6.96 14.82
C PRO A 182 -21.31 6.27 15.71
N VAL A 183 -21.32 6.63 17.00
CA VAL A 183 -22.29 6.15 17.99
C VAL A 183 -23.12 7.29 18.55
N SER A 184 -24.31 6.97 19.04
CA SER A 184 -25.21 7.94 19.69
C SER A 184 -24.69 8.43 21.04
N ASN A 185 -23.86 7.63 21.71
CA ASN A 185 -23.34 7.90 23.04
C ASN A 185 -21.82 8.08 23.03
N GLN A 186 -21.34 9.28 23.36
CA GLN A 186 -19.89 9.57 23.40
C GLN A 186 -19.12 8.70 24.40
N SER A 187 -19.72 8.31 25.53
CA SER A 187 -19.05 7.43 26.49
C SER A 187 -18.77 6.04 25.90
N LEU A 188 -19.65 5.54 25.03
CA LEU A 188 -19.45 4.28 24.31
C LEU A 188 -18.30 4.38 23.30
N ALA A 189 -18.19 5.52 22.59
CA ALA A 189 -17.06 5.78 21.71
C ALA A 189 -15.73 5.81 22.46
N VAL A 190 -15.70 6.47 23.62
CA VAL A 190 -14.49 6.55 24.45
C VAL A 190 -14.09 5.17 24.97
N ARG A 191 -15.05 4.41 25.53
CA ARG A 191 -14.84 3.03 25.98
C ARG A 191 -14.29 2.15 24.84
N TYR A 192 -14.85 2.28 23.63
CA TYR A 192 -14.35 1.57 22.44
C TYR A 192 -12.87 1.91 22.16
N ILE A 193 -12.52 3.20 22.16
CA ILE A 193 -11.14 3.64 21.89
C ILE A 193 -10.20 3.14 22.99
N GLU A 194 -10.62 3.16 24.26
CA GLU A 194 -9.84 2.68 25.40
C GLU A 194 -9.48 1.20 25.31
N MET A 195 -10.34 0.39 24.67
CA MET A 195 -10.13 -1.04 24.42
C MET A 195 -9.22 -1.34 23.21
N LEU A 196 -8.84 -0.34 22.43
CA LEU A 196 -7.82 -0.52 21.39
C LEU A 196 -6.42 -0.58 22.02
N PRO A 197 -5.45 -1.27 21.39
CA PRO A 197 -4.04 -1.21 21.79
C PRO A 197 -3.57 0.25 21.90
N LYS A 198 -2.82 0.59 22.94
CA LYS A 198 -2.45 1.98 23.29
C LYS A 198 -1.74 2.70 22.15
N GLU A 199 -0.89 1.98 21.44
CA GLU A 199 -0.09 2.45 20.30
C GLU A 199 -0.94 2.66 19.03
N LYS A 200 -2.21 2.23 19.04
CA LYS A 200 -3.17 2.35 17.93
C LYS A 200 -4.35 3.27 18.26
N GLN A 201 -4.39 3.88 19.46
CA GLN A 201 -5.44 4.82 19.84
C GLN A 201 -5.25 6.15 19.09
N PRO A 202 -6.27 6.69 18.40
CA PRO A 202 -6.13 7.88 17.54
C PRO A 202 -6.11 9.18 18.35
N VAL A 203 -5.31 9.26 19.41
CA VAL A 203 -5.14 10.48 20.22
C VAL A 203 -4.29 11.47 19.44
N ALA A 204 -4.77 12.71 19.29
CA ALA A 204 -4.11 13.76 18.53
C ALA A 204 -2.66 13.96 18.99
N GLY A 205 -1.73 13.98 18.03
CA GLY A 205 -0.30 14.16 18.28
C GLY A 205 0.44 12.92 18.82
N THR A 206 -0.19 11.75 18.86
CA THR A 206 0.44 10.50 19.32
C THR A 206 0.79 9.54 18.17
N GLU A 207 1.60 8.53 18.43
CA GLU A 207 1.91 7.46 17.48
C GLU A 207 0.64 6.77 16.94
N GLY A 208 -0.40 6.63 17.76
CA GLY A 208 -1.66 6.01 17.33
C GLY A 208 -2.44 6.87 16.32
N ALA A 209 -2.35 8.20 16.38
CA ALA A 209 -2.87 9.07 15.33
C ALA A 209 -2.10 8.90 14.02
N THR A 210 -0.76 8.87 14.08
CA THR A 210 0.08 8.59 12.90
C THR A 210 -0.19 7.20 12.32
N TYR A 211 -0.33 6.19 13.18
CA TYR A 211 -0.71 4.84 12.79
C TYR A 211 -2.04 4.84 12.02
N ARG A 212 -3.07 5.54 12.51
CA ARG A 212 -4.37 5.63 11.83
C ARG A 212 -4.24 6.25 10.43
N LYS A 213 -3.51 7.35 10.30
CA LYS A 213 -3.28 8.02 8.99
C LYS A 213 -2.58 7.10 8.00
N ARG A 214 -1.54 6.38 8.46
CA ARG A 214 -0.85 5.36 7.66
C ARG A 214 -1.79 4.23 7.24
N GLN A 215 -2.66 3.74 8.14
CA GLN A 215 -3.65 2.72 7.80
C GLN A 215 -4.70 3.22 6.81
N LEU A 216 -5.14 4.48 6.89
CA LEU A 216 -6.03 5.07 5.88
C LEU A 216 -5.38 5.05 4.48
N ALA A 217 -4.14 5.52 4.37
CA ALA A 217 -3.42 5.54 3.10
C ALA A 217 -3.17 4.13 2.55
N LYS A 218 -2.80 3.18 3.42
CA LYS A 218 -2.47 1.80 3.03
C LYS A 218 -3.71 0.98 2.71
N GLN A 219 -4.74 1.02 3.56
CA GLN A 219 -5.92 0.16 3.43
C GLN A 219 -6.93 0.70 2.42
N LEU A 220 -6.96 2.01 2.17
CA LEU A 220 -7.90 2.67 1.27
C LEU A 220 -7.17 3.61 0.28
N PRO A 221 -6.28 3.10 -0.60
CA PRO A 221 -5.58 3.95 -1.56
C PRO A 221 -6.55 4.65 -2.52
N GLU A 222 -6.32 5.93 -2.81
CA GLU A 222 -7.21 6.70 -3.70
C GLU A 222 -7.26 6.12 -5.12
N HIS A 223 -6.12 5.65 -5.61
CA HIS A 223 -5.97 5.04 -6.93
C HIS A 223 -6.64 3.67 -7.05
N ASP A 224 -7.15 3.09 -5.96
CA ASP A 224 -7.99 1.89 -6.06
C ASP A 224 -9.46 2.24 -6.34
N GLN A 225 -9.84 3.52 -6.23
CA GLN A 225 -11.24 3.98 -6.30
C GLN A 225 -11.48 5.06 -7.36
N ASP A 226 -10.47 5.91 -7.63
CA ASP A 226 -10.57 7.02 -8.57
C ASP A 226 -9.66 6.81 -9.79
N PRO A 227 -10.22 6.59 -10.99
CA PRO A 227 -9.42 6.43 -12.21
C PRO A 227 -8.51 7.63 -12.51
N SER A 228 -8.86 8.84 -12.06
CA SER A 228 -8.03 10.03 -12.27
C SER A 228 -6.76 10.06 -11.41
N LYS A 229 -6.65 9.15 -10.44
CA LYS A 229 -5.49 8.99 -9.56
C LYS A 229 -4.54 7.87 -9.99
N CYS A 230 -4.92 7.11 -11.01
CA CYS A 230 -4.12 6.02 -11.58
C CYS A 230 -3.17 6.56 -12.67
N HIS A 231 -2.08 5.83 -12.91
CA HIS A 231 -1.16 6.13 -14.00
C HIS A 231 -1.65 5.54 -15.32
N GLU A 232 -1.97 6.41 -16.29
CA GLU A 232 -2.21 6.04 -17.70
C GLU A 232 -3.26 4.93 -17.97
N LEU A 233 -4.42 4.97 -17.31
CA LEU A 233 -5.52 4.05 -17.67
C LEU A 233 -6.10 4.38 -19.05
N SER A 234 -6.27 3.36 -19.89
CA SER A 234 -7.04 3.46 -21.13
C SER A 234 -8.54 3.67 -20.86
N PRO A 235 -9.32 4.20 -21.82
CA PRO A 235 -10.77 4.37 -21.65
C PRO A 235 -11.51 3.07 -21.30
N ALA A 236 -11.04 1.93 -21.81
CA ALA A 236 -11.60 0.62 -21.50
C ALA A 236 -11.31 0.22 -20.04
N GLU A 237 -10.08 0.44 -19.55
CA GLU A 237 -9.70 0.18 -18.16
C GLU A 237 -10.42 1.11 -17.18
N VAL A 238 -10.59 2.40 -17.53
CA VAL A 238 -11.41 3.33 -16.75
C VAL A 238 -12.83 2.80 -16.56
N LYS A 239 -13.43 2.25 -17.62
CA LYS A 239 -14.76 1.62 -17.55
C LYS A 239 -14.76 0.41 -16.61
N GLN A 240 -13.76 -0.46 -16.72
CA GLN A 240 -13.63 -1.63 -15.83
C GLN A 240 -13.47 -1.22 -14.37
N MET A 241 -12.63 -0.22 -14.09
CA MET A 241 -12.43 0.29 -12.74
C MET A 241 -13.71 0.88 -12.15
N ARG A 242 -14.47 1.66 -12.93
CA ARG A 242 -15.77 2.18 -12.47
C ARG A 242 -16.77 1.07 -12.15
N GLN A 243 -16.80 0.01 -12.95
CA GLN A 243 -17.64 -1.17 -12.70
C GLN A 243 -17.20 -1.91 -11.44
N TYR A 244 -15.90 -2.11 -11.25
CA TYR A 244 -15.32 -2.67 -10.04
C TYR A 244 -15.70 -1.87 -8.79
N VAL A 245 -15.56 -0.53 -8.86
CA VAL A 245 -15.90 0.39 -7.77
C VAL A 245 -17.38 0.32 -7.40
N LYS A 246 -18.25 0.37 -8.41
CA LYS A 246 -19.69 0.22 -8.21
C LYS A 246 -20.02 -1.11 -7.52
N LYS A 247 -19.48 -2.21 -8.05
CA LYS A 247 -19.73 -3.57 -7.52
C LYS A 247 -19.33 -3.68 -6.06
N TYR A 248 -18.10 -3.30 -5.69
CA TYR A 248 -17.67 -3.48 -4.30
C TYR A 248 -18.46 -2.58 -3.35
N LYS A 249 -18.85 -1.38 -3.76
CA LYS A 249 -19.66 -0.47 -2.91
C LYS A 249 -21.02 -1.09 -2.57
N GLU A 250 -21.62 -1.78 -3.53
CA GLU A 250 -22.92 -2.45 -3.39
C GLU A 250 -22.80 -3.78 -2.64
N GLU A 251 -21.79 -4.59 -2.95
CA GLU A 251 -21.74 -6.01 -2.56
C GLU A 251 -20.80 -6.32 -1.39
N ALA A 252 -19.77 -5.50 -1.16
CA ALA A 252 -18.70 -5.83 -0.20
C ALA A 252 -18.50 -4.77 0.89
N LEU A 253 -18.58 -3.48 0.54
CA LEU A 253 -18.28 -2.38 1.44
C LEU A 253 -19.26 -2.37 2.63
N GLY A 254 -18.69 -2.18 3.81
CA GLY A 254 -19.41 -1.96 5.04
C GLY A 254 -18.65 -1.07 6.02
N VAL A 255 -19.38 -0.59 7.02
CA VAL A 255 -18.84 0.13 8.18
C VAL A 255 -19.30 -0.62 9.42
N GLY A 256 -18.37 -0.91 10.34
CA GLY A 256 -18.69 -1.61 11.57
C GLY A 256 -19.55 -0.75 12.51
N ASP A 257 -20.55 -1.37 13.12
CA ASP A 257 -21.41 -0.75 14.12
C ASP A 257 -20.88 -1.03 15.53
N VAL A 258 -20.68 0.01 16.33
CA VAL A 258 -20.29 -0.16 17.74
C VAL A 258 -21.54 -0.10 18.62
N LYS A 259 -21.84 -1.21 19.30
CA LYS A 259 -23.02 -1.37 20.18
C LYS A 259 -22.67 -2.21 21.41
N LEU A 260 -23.49 -2.11 22.45
CA LEU A 260 -23.40 -3.05 23.57
C LEU A 260 -24.12 -4.36 23.22
N PRO A 261 -23.53 -5.54 23.50
CA PRO A 261 -24.15 -6.81 23.16
C PRO A 261 -25.55 -7.02 23.73
N GLU A 262 -25.80 -6.52 24.94
CA GLU A 262 -27.11 -6.56 25.60
C GLU A 262 -28.19 -5.74 24.89
N GLU A 263 -27.84 -4.62 24.25
CA GLU A 263 -28.78 -3.77 23.52
C GLU A 263 -29.25 -4.46 22.24
N VAL A 264 -28.33 -5.14 21.54
CA VAL A 264 -28.62 -5.85 20.29
C VAL A 264 -29.54 -7.06 20.56
N MET A 265 -29.27 -7.83 21.62
CA MET A 265 -30.13 -8.95 22.01
C MET A 265 -31.55 -8.49 22.39
N SER A 266 -31.66 -7.38 23.13
CA SER A 266 -32.94 -6.83 23.55
C SER A 266 -33.78 -6.38 22.34
N GLN A 267 -33.14 -5.82 21.32
CA GLN A 267 -33.80 -5.43 20.06
C GLN A 267 -34.25 -6.64 19.24
N ALA A 268 -33.45 -7.71 19.19
CA ALA A 268 -33.81 -8.95 18.51
C ALA A 268 -35.01 -9.67 19.17
N GLN A 269 -35.14 -9.57 20.49
CA GLN A 269 -36.28 -10.13 21.23
C GLN A 269 -37.56 -9.28 21.10
N ALA A 270 -37.42 -7.96 20.88
CA ALA A 270 -38.55 -7.04 20.70
C ALA A 270 -39.06 -6.96 19.24
N GLY A 271 -38.22 -7.30 18.25
CA GLY A 271 -38.55 -7.24 16.83
C GLY A 271 -38.58 -8.61 16.17
N GLY A 272 -39.75 -9.27 16.16
CA GLY A 272 -39.99 -10.45 15.33
C GLY A 272 -39.97 -10.12 13.84
N MET A 273 -38.79 -10.08 13.21
CA MET A 273 -38.66 -10.04 11.75
C MET A 273 -38.24 -11.41 11.25
N GLY A 274 -39.22 -12.17 10.78
CA GLY A 274 -39.01 -13.26 9.84
C GLY A 274 -38.55 -12.69 8.49
N GLY A 275 -37.46 -13.23 7.96
CA GLY A 275 -37.01 -13.06 6.58
C GLY A 275 -36.49 -14.41 6.06
N PRO A 276 -36.69 -14.74 4.77
CA PRO A 276 -36.74 -16.12 4.29
C PRO A 276 -35.35 -16.75 4.18
N GLY A 277 -35.30 -18.05 4.44
CA GLY A 277 -34.09 -18.85 4.35
C GLY A 277 -33.71 -19.28 2.94
N ALA A 278 -32.40 -19.51 2.78
CA ALA A 278 -31.79 -20.59 2.02
C ALA A 278 -30.40 -20.81 2.67
N GLY A 279 -30.22 -21.86 3.50
CA GLY A 279 -29.46 -23.07 3.13
C GLY A 279 -27.95 -22.77 3.13
N GLU A 280 -27.15 -23.18 4.11
CA GLU A 280 -26.77 -24.56 4.38
C GLU A 280 -26.41 -24.78 5.86
N ARG A 281 -26.85 -25.91 6.40
CA ARG A 281 -26.60 -26.35 7.77
C ARG A 281 -25.26 -27.09 7.84
N ALA A 282 -24.29 -26.56 8.60
CA ALA A 282 -23.20 -27.37 9.13
C ALA A 282 -23.61 -27.88 10.52
N SER A 283 -23.73 -29.20 10.64
CA SER A 283 -24.07 -29.91 11.87
C SER A 283 -22.98 -29.72 12.93
N ALA A 284 -23.37 -29.29 14.12
CA ALA A 284 -22.55 -29.42 15.31
C ALA A 284 -22.49 -30.92 15.69
N VAL A 285 -21.30 -31.51 15.59
CA VAL A 285 -21.02 -32.85 16.08
C VAL A 285 -20.94 -32.80 17.60
N VAL A 286 -21.93 -33.39 18.26
CA VAL A 286 -21.87 -33.76 19.68
C VAL A 286 -21.02 -35.02 19.82
N VAL A 287 -19.91 -34.93 20.55
CA VAL A 287 -19.09 -36.08 20.94
C VAL A 287 -19.48 -36.49 22.36
N PRO A 288 -19.87 -37.75 22.64
CA PRO A 288 -20.08 -38.20 24.01
C PRO A 288 -18.73 -38.60 24.65
N THR A 289 -18.47 -38.11 25.85
CA THR A 289 -17.36 -38.53 26.70
C THR A 289 -17.74 -39.76 27.51
N VAL A 290 -16.89 -40.79 27.47
CA VAL A 290 -16.94 -41.96 28.37
C VAL A 290 -16.13 -41.66 29.63
N GLY A 291 -16.69 -42.00 30.78
CA GLY A 291 -16.20 -41.63 32.10
C GLY A 291 -15.04 -42.48 32.64
N THR A 292 -14.36 -41.96 33.65
CA THR A 292 -13.63 -42.73 34.65
C THR A 292 -13.64 -41.97 35.99
N ALA A 293 -13.67 -42.74 37.08
CA ALA A 293 -14.09 -42.37 38.42
C ALA A 293 -13.02 -41.69 39.32
N GLY A 294 -13.51 -40.98 40.36
CA GLY A 294 -13.00 -41.10 41.73
C GLY A 294 -12.10 -39.97 42.28
N GLY A 295 -12.64 -39.16 43.21
CA GLY A 295 -11.88 -38.29 44.12
C GLY A 295 -12.81 -37.49 45.06
N PRO A 296 -12.52 -37.36 46.37
CA PRO A 296 -13.50 -36.95 47.37
C PRO A 296 -13.68 -35.43 47.49
N ALA A 297 -14.85 -35.08 48.03
CA ALA A 297 -15.42 -33.74 48.17
C ALA A 297 -14.67 -32.80 49.12
N ALA A 298 -14.65 -31.52 48.75
CA ALA A 298 -14.51 -30.38 49.66
C ALA A 298 -15.81 -29.54 49.57
N PRO A 299 -16.35 -29.01 50.68
CA PRO A 299 -17.65 -28.34 50.67
C PRO A 299 -17.52 -26.83 50.41
N GLY A 300 -18.45 -26.30 49.62
CA GLY A 300 -18.98 -24.96 49.85
C GLY A 300 -18.36 -23.82 49.05
N ALA A 301 -18.68 -23.74 47.77
CA ALA A 301 -18.94 -22.46 47.11
C ALA A 301 -20.25 -22.61 46.33
N GLN A 302 -21.32 -22.03 46.86
CA GLN A 302 -22.58 -21.89 46.15
C GLN A 302 -22.34 -20.96 44.95
N SER A 303 -22.07 -21.53 43.77
CA SER A 303 -22.21 -20.84 42.51
C SER A 303 -23.71 -20.68 42.24
N THR A 304 -24.24 -19.51 42.54
CA THR A 304 -25.49 -19.04 41.95
C THR A 304 -25.37 -19.13 40.43
N PRO A 305 -26.35 -19.69 39.69
CA PRO A 305 -26.33 -19.63 38.23
C PRO A 305 -26.64 -18.18 37.83
N ALA A 306 -25.59 -17.41 37.58
CA ALA A 306 -25.69 -16.12 36.92
C ALA A 306 -25.74 -16.37 35.40
N ASP A 307 -26.69 -17.17 34.93
CA ASP A 307 -26.81 -17.50 33.50
C ASP A 307 -27.50 -16.35 32.75
N GLY A 308 -26.80 -15.21 32.68
CA GLY A 308 -27.02 -14.22 31.65
C GLY A 308 -26.48 -14.73 30.30
N PRO A 309 -26.94 -14.19 29.17
CA PRO A 309 -26.44 -14.58 27.86
C PRO A 309 -24.92 -14.37 27.77
N THR A 310 -24.21 -15.40 27.33
CA THR A 310 -22.76 -15.35 27.12
C THR A 310 -22.46 -14.83 25.72
N TYR A 311 -21.70 -13.74 25.64
CA TYR A 311 -21.24 -13.15 24.40
C TYR A 311 -19.85 -13.67 24.07
N SER A 312 -19.58 -14.06 22.82
CA SER A 312 -18.26 -14.56 22.42
C SER A 312 -17.79 -13.87 21.16
N CYS A 313 -16.52 -13.45 21.16
CA CYS A 313 -15.93 -12.80 20.00
C CYS A 313 -15.74 -13.79 18.84
N HIS A 314 -16.29 -13.46 17.67
CA HIS A 314 -16.21 -14.28 16.46
C HIS A 314 -14.77 -14.62 16.04
N ARG A 315 -13.80 -13.75 16.33
CA ARG A 315 -12.39 -13.98 15.94
C ARG A 315 -11.61 -14.79 16.98
N CYS A 316 -11.54 -14.31 18.22
CA CYS A 316 -10.67 -14.92 19.24
C CYS A 316 -11.37 -15.98 20.09
N GLN A 317 -12.70 -16.14 19.92
CA GLN A 317 -13.55 -17.06 20.67
C GLN A 317 -13.57 -16.83 22.18
N GLN A 318 -12.97 -15.74 22.66
CA GLN A 318 -12.99 -15.36 24.07
C GLN A 318 -14.32 -14.70 24.43
N PRO A 319 -14.78 -14.86 25.69
CA PRO A 319 -15.99 -14.21 26.17
C PRO A 319 -15.84 -12.69 26.15
N MET A 320 -16.95 -12.00 25.92
CA MET A 320 -17.05 -10.55 26.07
C MET A 320 -17.64 -10.19 27.43
N GLU A 321 -17.03 -9.20 28.08
CA GLU A 321 -17.55 -8.65 29.33
C GLU A 321 -18.82 -7.84 29.08
N ARG A 322 -19.76 -7.93 30.03
CA ARG A 322 -21.00 -7.16 29.96
C ARG A 322 -20.71 -5.67 30.12
N GLY A 323 -21.32 -4.83 29.29
CA GLY A 323 -21.06 -3.39 29.26
C GLY A 323 -19.84 -2.98 28.44
N ASP A 324 -19.08 -3.92 27.88
CA ASP A 324 -18.04 -3.60 26.91
C ASP A 324 -18.61 -3.47 25.49
N PRO A 325 -18.17 -2.46 24.71
CA PRO A 325 -18.57 -2.30 23.33
C PRO A 325 -18.08 -3.45 22.46
N ALA A 326 -18.97 -3.95 21.62
CA ALA A 326 -18.63 -4.86 20.54
C ALA A 326 -18.78 -4.16 19.18
N VAL A 327 -17.97 -4.59 18.22
CA VAL A 327 -18.14 -4.25 16.81
C VAL A 327 -19.04 -5.29 16.17
N TYR A 328 -20.01 -4.85 15.39
CA TYR A 328 -20.87 -5.67 14.54
C TYR A 328 -20.65 -5.33 13.08
N ALA A 329 -20.80 -6.31 12.20
CA ALA A 329 -20.74 -6.12 10.77
C ALA A 329 -22.04 -6.63 10.15
N GLU A 330 -22.87 -5.74 9.62
CA GLU A 330 -24.17 -6.10 9.04
C GLU A 330 -24.09 -7.30 8.06
N ARG A 331 -23.05 -7.33 7.21
CA ARG A 331 -22.84 -8.40 6.22
C ARG A 331 -22.47 -9.76 6.82
N ALA A 332 -22.03 -9.78 8.07
CA ALA A 332 -21.75 -11.00 8.82
C ALA A 332 -22.97 -11.51 9.60
N GLY A 333 -24.05 -10.74 9.65
CA GLY A 333 -25.12 -10.92 10.62
C GLY A 333 -24.78 -10.30 11.98
N TYR A 334 -25.82 -9.98 12.75
CA TYR A 334 -25.70 -9.43 14.11
C TYR A 334 -25.54 -10.51 15.19
N ASP A 335 -25.46 -11.77 14.79
CA ASP A 335 -25.01 -12.91 15.59
C ASP A 335 -23.48 -12.96 15.71
N SER A 336 -22.77 -12.31 14.78
CA SER A 336 -21.32 -12.17 14.81
C SER A 336 -20.90 -10.84 15.41
N LEU A 337 -20.04 -10.91 16.44
CA LEU A 337 -19.54 -9.74 17.17
C LEU A 337 -18.04 -9.85 17.44
N TRP A 338 -17.35 -8.73 17.45
CA TRP A 338 -15.89 -8.66 17.66
C TRP A 338 -15.55 -7.71 18.81
N HIS A 339 -14.51 -8.07 19.57
CA HIS A 339 -13.83 -7.06 20.38
C HIS A 339 -13.31 -5.93 19.47
N PRO A 340 -13.20 -4.69 19.97
CA PRO A 340 -12.58 -3.57 19.24
C PRO A 340 -11.22 -3.93 18.63
N ALA A 341 -10.35 -4.58 19.40
CA ALA A 341 -9.02 -5.02 18.94
C ALA A 341 -9.04 -6.25 18.01
N CYS A 342 -10.17 -6.96 17.93
CA CYS A 342 -10.32 -8.16 17.11
C CYS A 342 -10.88 -7.87 15.71
N PHE A 343 -11.47 -6.70 15.47
CA PHE A 343 -12.03 -6.33 14.17
C PHE A 343 -10.94 -5.88 13.20
N VAL A 344 -10.33 -6.86 12.53
CA VAL A 344 -9.16 -6.69 11.66
C VAL A 344 -9.40 -7.28 10.28
N CYS A 345 -8.53 -6.93 9.33
CA CYS A 345 -8.46 -7.64 8.05
C CYS A 345 -7.94 -9.07 8.24
N CYS A 346 -8.60 -10.06 7.61
CA CYS A 346 -8.19 -11.46 7.68
C CYS A 346 -6.86 -11.80 6.99
N VAL A 347 -6.27 -10.88 6.22
CA VAL A 347 -4.99 -11.08 5.51
C VAL A 347 -3.82 -10.49 6.31
N CYS A 348 -3.82 -9.18 6.58
CA CYS A 348 -2.72 -8.55 7.32
C CYS A 348 -2.89 -8.53 8.84
N SER A 349 -4.05 -8.94 9.37
CA SER A 349 -4.36 -8.85 10.80
C SER A 349 -4.29 -7.43 11.41
N GLU A 350 -4.26 -6.38 10.58
CA GLU A 350 -4.33 -4.98 11.03
C GLU A 350 -5.78 -4.53 11.29
N LEU A 351 -5.96 -3.65 12.27
CA LEU A 351 -7.26 -3.04 12.59
C LEU A 351 -7.86 -2.41 11.33
N LEU A 352 -9.13 -2.70 11.07
CA LEU A 352 -9.85 -2.11 9.94
C LEU A 352 -10.04 -0.62 10.20
N VAL A 353 -9.37 0.20 9.38
CA VAL A 353 -9.29 1.63 9.66
C VAL A 353 -10.68 2.27 9.59
N ASP A 354 -11.01 3.06 10.61
CA ASP A 354 -12.33 3.68 10.78
C ASP A 354 -13.52 2.70 10.73
N MET A 355 -13.28 1.42 11.06
CA MET A 355 -14.25 0.33 10.95
C MET A 355 -14.73 0.04 9.53
N ILE A 356 -14.03 0.56 8.52
CA ILE A 356 -14.34 0.33 7.11
C ILE A 356 -13.83 -1.05 6.73
N TYR A 357 -14.74 -1.88 6.21
CA TYR A 357 -14.43 -3.26 5.84
C TYR A 357 -15.04 -3.63 4.50
N PHE A 358 -14.50 -4.70 3.92
CA PHE A 358 -14.97 -5.29 2.68
C PHE A 358 -15.24 -6.77 2.94
N TRP A 359 -16.51 -7.16 2.83
CA TRP A 359 -16.93 -8.52 3.13
C TRP A 359 -16.74 -9.44 1.94
N LYS A 360 -16.06 -10.57 2.15
CA LYS A 360 -15.91 -11.60 1.12
C LYS A 360 -15.72 -12.95 1.78
N LYS A 361 -16.40 -13.99 1.26
CA LYS A 361 -16.27 -15.38 1.74
C LYS A 361 -16.36 -15.53 3.26
N GLY A 362 -17.30 -14.80 3.88
CA GLY A 362 -17.53 -14.87 5.33
C GLY A 362 -16.45 -14.20 6.19
N GLN A 363 -15.57 -13.38 5.61
CA GLN A 363 -14.47 -12.74 6.32
C GLN A 363 -14.36 -11.25 5.98
N PRO A 364 -13.91 -10.42 6.93
CA PRO A 364 -13.66 -9.00 6.69
C PRO A 364 -12.24 -8.75 6.13
N TYR A 365 -12.19 -8.01 5.03
CA TYR A 365 -10.96 -7.55 4.38
C TYR A 365 -10.82 -6.03 4.54
N CYS A 366 -9.58 -5.52 4.54
CA CYS A 366 -9.35 -4.11 4.25
C CYS A 366 -9.49 -3.86 2.73
N GLY A 367 -9.69 -2.60 2.31
CA GLY A 367 -9.91 -2.27 0.89
C GLY A 367 -8.78 -2.75 -0.02
N ARG A 368 -7.53 -2.60 0.42
CA ARG A 368 -6.35 -3.05 -0.31
C ARG A 368 -6.35 -4.56 -0.60
N HIS A 369 -6.50 -5.39 0.45
CA HIS A 369 -6.48 -6.86 0.28
C HIS A 369 -7.77 -7.37 -0.40
N TYR A 370 -8.89 -6.68 -0.23
CA TYR A 370 -10.08 -6.98 -1.03
C TYR A 370 -9.78 -6.74 -2.52
N GLY A 371 -9.18 -5.61 -2.87
CA GLY A 371 -8.76 -5.29 -4.23
C GLY A 371 -7.79 -6.31 -4.81
N GLU A 372 -6.75 -6.68 -4.06
CA GLU A 372 -5.79 -7.73 -4.45
C GLU A 372 -6.43 -9.10 -4.65
N SER A 373 -7.55 -9.37 -3.98
CA SER A 373 -8.32 -10.60 -4.15
C SER A 373 -9.26 -10.61 -5.36
N GLU A 374 -9.47 -9.46 -6.01
CA GLU A 374 -10.34 -9.28 -7.18
C GLU A 374 -9.54 -8.94 -8.46
N LYS A 375 -8.38 -8.27 -8.32
CA LYS A 375 -7.51 -7.82 -9.40
C LYS A 375 -6.03 -7.94 -8.98
N PRO A 376 -5.12 -8.32 -9.91
CA PRO A 376 -3.70 -8.32 -9.61
C PRO A 376 -3.22 -6.88 -9.33
N ARG A 377 -2.25 -6.72 -8.43
CA ARG A 377 -1.67 -5.42 -8.09
C ARG A 377 -0.25 -5.33 -8.63
N CYS A 378 0.04 -4.24 -9.34
CA CYS A 378 1.35 -4.01 -9.91
C CYS A 378 2.38 -3.67 -8.81
N SER A 379 3.42 -4.49 -8.66
CA SER A 379 4.47 -4.29 -7.66
C SER A 379 5.36 -3.06 -7.93
N GLY A 380 5.34 -2.54 -9.16
CA GLY A 380 6.07 -1.33 -9.52
C GLY A 380 5.33 -0.03 -9.17
N CYS A 381 4.03 0.06 -9.46
CA CYS A 381 3.24 1.29 -9.30
C CYS A 381 2.17 1.21 -8.19
N ASP A 382 2.07 0.10 -7.47
CA ASP A 382 1.09 -0.16 -6.41
C ASP A 382 -0.39 0.00 -6.81
N GLU A 383 -0.70 0.01 -8.11
CA GLU A 383 -2.07 0.15 -8.63
C GLU A 383 -2.65 -1.22 -9.06
N LEU A 384 -3.97 -1.38 -8.96
CA LEU A 384 -4.66 -2.55 -9.49
C LEU A 384 -4.57 -2.58 -11.02
N ILE A 385 -4.28 -3.76 -11.57
CA ILE A 385 -4.15 -3.98 -13.00
C ILE A 385 -5.51 -4.37 -13.57
N PHE A 386 -6.08 -3.49 -14.40
CA PHE A 386 -7.33 -3.73 -15.12
C PHE A 386 -7.12 -4.27 -16.54
N SER A 387 -5.91 -4.14 -17.08
CA SER A 387 -5.51 -4.78 -18.33
C SER A 387 -5.63 -6.31 -18.23
N SER A 388 -6.03 -6.95 -19.32
CA SER A 388 -5.96 -8.42 -19.46
C SER A 388 -4.53 -8.93 -19.65
N GLU A 389 -3.64 -8.06 -20.13
CA GLU A 389 -2.23 -8.37 -20.38
C GLU A 389 -1.34 -7.71 -19.32
N TYR A 390 -0.55 -8.52 -18.64
CA TYR A 390 0.41 -8.10 -17.61
C TYR A 390 1.52 -9.13 -17.48
N THR A 391 2.62 -8.74 -16.84
CA THR A 391 3.77 -9.63 -16.59
C THR A 391 3.69 -10.18 -15.18
N GLN A 392 3.91 -11.49 -15.04
CA GLN A 392 4.15 -12.13 -13.75
C GLN A 392 5.62 -12.55 -13.67
N ALA A 393 6.29 -12.11 -12.61
CA ALA A 393 7.70 -12.38 -12.37
C ALA A 393 7.95 -12.47 -10.86
N GLU A 394 8.70 -13.47 -10.40
CA GLU A 394 9.03 -13.68 -8.97
C GLU A 394 7.79 -13.80 -8.06
N GLY A 395 6.68 -14.34 -8.58
CA GLY A 395 5.42 -14.43 -7.84
C GLY A 395 4.70 -13.08 -7.64
N LEU A 396 5.15 -12.04 -8.34
CA LEU A 396 4.59 -10.69 -8.31
C LEU A 396 4.01 -10.33 -9.68
N ASP A 397 2.97 -9.48 -9.68
CA ASP A 397 2.33 -8.99 -10.88
C ASP A 397 2.80 -7.56 -11.22
N TRP A 398 2.89 -7.26 -12.50
CA TRP A 398 3.41 -5.99 -13.02
C TRP A 398 2.64 -5.59 -14.27
N HIS A 399 2.30 -4.31 -14.41
CA HIS A 399 1.96 -3.78 -15.74
C HIS A 399 3.16 -4.00 -16.68
N LEU A 400 2.91 -4.24 -17.97
CA LEU A 400 3.98 -4.50 -18.97
C LEU A 400 5.04 -3.39 -18.98
N LYS A 401 4.61 -2.13 -18.86
CA LYS A 401 5.49 -0.95 -18.81
C LYS A 401 6.18 -0.71 -17.46
N HIS A 402 5.82 -1.47 -16.42
CA HIS A 402 6.31 -1.27 -15.06
C HIS A 402 7.26 -2.37 -14.59
N PHE A 403 7.35 -3.48 -15.35
CA PHE A 403 8.42 -4.44 -15.17
C PHE A 403 9.68 -3.94 -15.89
N CYS A 404 10.43 -3.08 -15.21
CA CYS A 404 11.60 -2.39 -15.77
C CYS A 404 12.82 -2.51 -14.87
N CYS A 405 14.00 -2.44 -15.48
CA CYS A 405 15.28 -2.35 -14.78
C CYS A 405 15.23 -1.20 -13.77
N PHE A 406 15.61 -1.48 -12.54
CA PHE A 406 15.59 -0.50 -11.47
C PHE A 406 16.62 0.62 -11.65
N ASP A 407 17.69 0.38 -12.41
CA ASP A 407 18.77 1.34 -12.62
C ASP A 407 18.58 2.22 -13.85
N CYS A 408 18.02 1.67 -14.93
CA CYS A 408 17.94 2.36 -16.22
C CYS A 408 16.53 2.44 -16.83
N ASP A 409 15.51 1.94 -16.13
CA ASP A 409 14.10 1.97 -16.54
C ASP A 409 13.75 1.26 -17.86
N ARG A 410 14.70 0.50 -18.44
CA ARG A 410 14.41 -0.36 -19.60
C ARG A 410 13.41 -1.46 -19.21
N VAL A 411 12.36 -1.63 -20.02
CA VAL A 411 11.38 -2.72 -19.88
C VAL A 411 12.09 -4.08 -19.96
N LEU A 412 11.77 -4.98 -19.03
CA LEU A 412 12.36 -6.31 -18.88
C LEU A 412 11.42 -7.43 -19.34
N ALA A 413 10.20 -7.11 -19.78
CA ALA A 413 9.27 -8.11 -20.28
C ALA A 413 9.87 -8.82 -21.51
N GLY A 414 10.09 -10.14 -21.40
CA GLY A 414 10.74 -10.94 -22.45
C GLY A 414 12.27 -10.89 -22.45
N GLU A 415 12.89 -10.13 -21.55
CA GLU A 415 14.34 -9.99 -21.43
C GLU A 415 14.88 -10.73 -20.21
N THR A 416 16.16 -11.12 -20.24
CA THR A 416 16.85 -11.67 -19.07
C THR A 416 17.14 -10.57 -18.04
N TYR A 417 16.92 -10.87 -16.77
CA TYR A 417 17.15 -9.94 -15.66
C TYR A 417 17.72 -10.67 -14.43
N VAL A 418 18.24 -9.90 -13.49
CA VAL A 418 18.75 -10.38 -12.20
C VAL A 418 18.02 -9.66 -11.08
N MET A 419 17.60 -10.40 -10.06
CA MET A 419 17.02 -9.82 -8.84
C MET A 419 18.13 -9.43 -7.87
N GLU A 420 18.45 -8.14 -7.80
CA GLU A 420 19.41 -7.59 -6.85
C GLU A 420 18.64 -6.91 -5.71
N LYS A 421 18.72 -7.48 -4.49
CA LYS A 421 17.98 -6.98 -3.30
C LYS A 421 16.50 -6.73 -3.59
N GLU A 422 15.84 -7.74 -4.16
CA GLU A 422 14.41 -7.73 -4.54
C GLU A 422 14.05 -6.73 -5.66
N LYS A 423 15.04 -6.21 -6.39
CA LYS A 423 14.83 -5.28 -7.51
C LYS A 423 15.28 -5.91 -8.82
N PRO A 424 14.44 -5.91 -9.86
CA PRO A 424 14.85 -6.45 -11.15
C PRO A 424 15.82 -5.49 -11.84
N VAL A 425 16.98 -5.99 -12.23
CA VAL A 425 18.05 -5.24 -12.92
C VAL A 425 18.38 -5.93 -14.23
N CYS A 426 18.51 -5.15 -15.32
CA CYS A 426 18.92 -5.71 -16.61
C CYS A 426 20.37 -6.20 -16.55
N LYS A 427 20.71 -7.22 -17.35
CA LYS A 427 22.08 -7.76 -17.40
C LYS A 427 23.17 -6.69 -17.56
N PRO A 428 23.05 -5.69 -18.46
CA PRO A 428 24.05 -4.62 -18.56
C PRO A 428 24.28 -3.86 -17.25
N CYS A 429 23.20 -3.39 -16.60
CA CYS A 429 23.31 -2.66 -15.33
C CYS A 429 23.82 -3.55 -14.20
N TYR A 430 23.44 -4.83 -14.19
CA TYR A 430 23.98 -5.81 -13.25
C TYR A 430 25.50 -5.94 -13.42
N MET A 431 25.96 -6.16 -14.65
CA MET A 431 27.39 -6.32 -14.93
C MET A 431 28.21 -5.09 -14.59
N GLU A 432 27.64 -3.89 -14.74
CA GLU A 432 28.32 -2.62 -14.47
C GLU A 432 28.36 -2.25 -12.98
N ASN A 433 27.26 -2.45 -12.24
CA ASN A 433 27.09 -1.89 -10.90
C ASN A 433 26.97 -2.93 -9.77
N HIS A 434 26.59 -4.17 -10.10
CA HIS A 434 26.18 -5.18 -9.10
C HIS A 434 26.91 -6.52 -9.24
N ALA A 435 27.76 -6.66 -10.26
CA ALA A 435 28.38 -7.93 -10.58
C ALA A 435 29.19 -8.48 -9.41
N VAL A 436 28.99 -9.76 -9.13
CA VAL A 436 29.93 -10.47 -8.26
C VAL A 436 31.24 -10.64 -9.01
N HIS A 437 32.34 -10.23 -8.39
CA HIS A 437 33.66 -10.32 -8.99
C HIS A 437 34.35 -11.63 -8.58
N CYS A 438 35.07 -12.24 -9.54
CA CYS A 438 35.80 -13.46 -9.31
C CYS A 438 36.98 -13.22 -8.37
N ALA A 439 37.07 -13.96 -7.26
CA ALA A 439 38.12 -13.78 -6.28
C ALA A 439 39.54 -14.08 -6.83
N SER A 440 39.66 -14.83 -7.93
CA SER A 440 40.96 -15.15 -8.53
C SER A 440 41.42 -14.22 -9.66
N CYS A 441 40.52 -13.78 -10.55
CA CYS A 441 40.91 -12.90 -11.66
C CYS A 441 40.39 -11.47 -11.55
N GLN A 442 39.54 -11.19 -10.54
CA GLN A 442 38.91 -9.89 -10.29
C GLN A 442 38.02 -9.37 -11.43
N GLU A 443 37.70 -10.21 -12.43
CA GLU A 443 36.74 -9.88 -13.47
C GLU A 443 35.30 -10.20 -13.02
N PRO A 444 34.29 -9.44 -13.48
CA PRO A 444 32.89 -9.71 -13.16
C PRO A 444 32.46 -11.08 -13.69
N VAL A 445 31.66 -11.77 -12.89
CA VAL A 445 31.08 -13.08 -13.24
C VAL A 445 29.71 -12.85 -13.87
N ASP A 446 29.53 -13.33 -15.10
CA ASP A 446 28.24 -13.27 -15.79
C ASP A 446 27.15 -13.98 -14.94
N PRO A 447 26.01 -13.34 -14.67
CA PRO A 447 24.95 -13.90 -13.82
C PRO A 447 24.37 -15.21 -14.36
N GLU A 448 24.44 -15.45 -15.67
CA GLU A 448 23.97 -16.67 -16.33
C GLU A 448 25.05 -17.76 -16.40
N ALA A 449 26.32 -17.41 -16.16
CA ALA A 449 27.41 -18.36 -16.18
C ALA A 449 27.45 -19.19 -14.89
N GLN A 450 27.90 -20.45 -15.04
CA GLN A 450 28.19 -21.29 -13.88
C GLN A 450 29.34 -20.67 -13.06
N ARG A 451 29.15 -20.62 -11.74
CA ARG A 451 30.14 -20.12 -10.79
C ARG A 451 30.20 -21.01 -9.55
N VAL A 452 31.34 -20.99 -8.89
CA VAL A 452 31.53 -21.65 -7.59
C VAL A 452 31.49 -20.57 -6.52
N THR A 453 30.71 -20.76 -5.45
CA THR A 453 30.63 -19.84 -4.32
C THR A 453 30.93 -20.59 -3.03
N TYR A 454 31.89 -20.08 -2.24
CA TYR A 454 32.28 -20.64 -0.95
C TYR A 454 32.79 -19.55 -0.01
N GLY A 455 32.30 -19.54 1.24
CA GLY A 455 32.79 -18.61 2.27
C GLY A 455 32.73 -17.13 1.88
N GLY A 456 31.65 -16.70 1.22
CA GLY A 456 31.45 -15.32 0.77
C GLY A 456 32.20 -14.93 -0.52
N HIS A 457 33.04 -15.81 -1.05
CA HIS A 457 33.78 -15.59 -2.29
C HIS A 457 33.14 -16.35 -3.45
N SER A 458 33.30 -15.82 -4.66
CA SER A 458 32.85 -16.47 -5.89
C SER A 458 33.97 -16.54 -6.92
N TRP A 459 33.96 -17.59 -7.74
CA TRP A 459 34.92 -17.81 -8.82
C TRP A 459 34.19 -18.24 -10.09
N HIS A 460 34.71 -17.90 -11.27
CA HIS A 460 34.29 -18.55 -12.50
C HIS A 460 34.49 -20.06 -12.37
N ALA A 461 33.53 -20.86 -12.86
CA ALA A 461 33.63 -22.32 -12.90
C ALA A 461 34.58 -22.79 -14.03
N GLU A 462 35.80 -22.26 -14.06
CA GLU A 462 36.79 -22.49 -15.10
C GLU A 462 38.15 -22.91 -14.49
N PRO A 463 38.96 -23.72 -15.20
CA PRO A 463 40.27 -24.15 -14.72
C PRO A 463 41.24 -23.02 -14.37
N ARG A 464 41.03 -21.84 -14.96
CA ARG A 464 41.87 -20.66 -14.70
C ARG A 464 41.51 -19.99 -13.38
N CYS A 465 40.25 -20.02 -12.95
CA CYS A 465 39.81 -19.26 -11.80
C CYS A 465 39.67 -20.14 -10.55
N PHE A 466 39.10 -21.34 -10.69
CA PHE A 466 38.87 -22.23 -9.54
C PHE A 466 39.90 -23.37 -9.51
N ARG A 467 41.12 -23.05 -9.04
CA ARG A 467 42.29 -23.95 -9.08
C ARG A 467 43.05 -23.98 -7.76
N CYS A 468 43.79 -25.07 -7.54
CA CYS A 468 44.65 -25.20 -6.38
C CYS A 468 45.83 -24.22 -6.42
N SER A 469 46.05 -23.46 -5.35
CA SER A 469 47.17 -22.51 -5.21
C SER A 469 48.55 -23.17 -5.23
N CYS A 470 48.65 -24.48 -4.95
CA CYS A 470 49.92 -25.22 -4.94
C CYS A 470 50.24 -25.88 -6.28
N CYS A 471 49.29 -26.61 -6.88
CA CYS A 471 49.52 -27.44 -8.06
C CYS A 471 48.75 -27.01 -9.30
N SER A 472 47.97 -25.92 -9.22
CA SER A 472 47.11 -25.41 -10.30
C SER A 472 46.06 -26.39 -10.84
N LYS A 473 45.84 -27.53 -10.18
CA LYS A 473 44.75 -28.47 -10.52
C LYS A 473 43.41 -27.73 -10.44
N CYS A 474 42.59 -27.84 -11.50
CA CYS A 474 41.21 -27.38 -11.51
C CYS A 474 40.41 -28.08 -10.40
N LEU A 475 39.66 -27.30 -9.63
CA LEU A 475 38.90 -27.79 -8.48
C LEU A 475 37.39 -27.87 -8.75
N VAL A 476 36.95 -27.54 -9.96
CA VAL A 476 35.52 -27.59 -10.33
C VAL A 476 35.04 -29.05 -10.25
N GLY A 477 34.02 -29.30 -9.43
CA GLY A 477 33.49 -30.65 -9.18
C GLY A 477 34.38 -31.54 -8.29
N GLU A 478 35.52 -31.04 -7.82
CA GLU A 478 36.46 -31.80 -6.99
C GLU A 478 36.33 -31.42 -5.51
N ARG A 479 36.80 -32.31 -4.62
CA ARG A 479 36.95 -31.95 -3.21
C ARG A 479 38.09 -30.94 -3.06
N PHE A 480 37.88 -29.90 -2.27
CA PHE A 480 38.89 -28.87 -2.00
C PHE A 480 38.86 -28.43 -0.55
N MET A 481 39.88 -27.65 -0.17
CA MET A 481 39.98 -26.98 1.11
C MET A 481 40.27 -25.50 0.87
N ALA A 482 39.45 -24.62 1.44
CA ALA A 482 39.70 -23.18 1.44
C ALA A 482 40.29 -22.76 2.79
N VAL A 483 41.41 -22.05 2.75
CA VAL A 483 42.06 -21.46 3.94
C VAL A 483 42.38 -20.02 3.60
N GLN A 484 41.74 -19.08 4.31
CA GLN A 484 41.76 -17.65 3.94
C GLN A 484 41.33 -17.49 2.47
N ASP A 485 42.17 -16.86 1.65
CA ASP A 485 41.90 -16.58 0.23
C ASP A 485 42.51 -17.62 -0.72
N SER A 486 43.03 -18.74 -0.19
CA SER A 486 43.70 -19.79 -0.97
C SER A 486 42.91 -21.11 -1.02
N LEU A 487 42.96 -21.77 -2.18
CA LEU A 487 42.26 -23.03 -2.45
C LEU A 487 43.27 -24.17 -2.60
N PHE A 488 42.99 -25.33 -2.00
CA PHE A 488 43.88 -26.49 -2.04
C PHE A 488 43.13 -27.76 -2.42
N CYS A 489 43.70 -28.58 -3.32
CA CYS A 489 43.13 -29.88 -3.68
C CYS A 489 43.31 -30.94 -2.58
N SER A 490 44.28 -30.75 -1.67
CA SER A 490 44.64 -31.73 -0.65
C SER A 490 45.38 -31.08 0.53
N VAL A 491 45.48 -31.84 1.63
CA VAL A 491 46.24 -31.41 2.83
C VAL A 491 47.73 -31.28 2.51
N GLU A 492 48.26 -32.12 1.61
CA GLU A 492 49.65 -32.09 1.15
C GLU A 492 49.94 -30.76 0.44
N CYS A 493 49.04 -30.35 -0.47
CA CYS A 493 49.18 -29.08 -1.17
C CYS A 493 49.12 -27.87 -0.22
N ARG A 494 48.25 -27.90 0.79
CA ARG A 494 48.20 -26.86 1.83
C ARG A 494 49.51 -26.78 2.63
N LYS A 495 50.05 -27.93 3.07
CA LYS A 495 51.29 -27.98 3.86
C LYS A 495 52.50 -27.46 3.07
N LYS A 496 52.56 -27.77 1.76
CA LYS A 496 53.63 -27.28 0.88
C LYS A 496 53.68 -25.75 0.81
N THR A 497 52.52 -25.09 0.83
CA THR A 497 52.45 -23.61 0.77
C THR A 497 52.62 -22.91 2.12
N THR A 498 52.53 -23.62 3.25
CA THR A 498 52.72 -23.02 4.60
C THR A 498 54.15 -23.13 5.13
N THR A 499 55.03 -23.82 4.41
CA THR A 499 56.42 -24.11 4.86
C THR A 499 57.45 -23.23 4.13
N THR A 500 56.99 -22.21 3.41
CA THR A 500 57.79 -21.15 2.79
C THR A 500 57.34 -19.83 3.39
#